data_AF-A0A6P0Z9U7-F1
#
_entry.id   AF-A0A6P0Z9U7-F1
#
_cell.length_a   1.000
_cell.length_b   1.000
_cell.length_c   1.000
_cell.angle_alpha   90.00
_cell.angle_beta   90.00
_cell.angle_gamma   90.00
#
_symmetry.space_group_name_H-M   'P 1'
#
loop_
_entity.id
_entity.type
_entity.pdbx_description
1 polymer ?
#
loop_
_entity_poly.entity_id
_entity_poly.type
_entity_poly.pdbx_seq_one_letter_code
_entity_poly.pdbx_strand_id
1 'polypeptide(L)'
;MINPISSSSAQTSYYHQSDDIDDVVAHIATANFMPKREGVPERTAGGGSRNGSHWCSNSSHNAGVSLVPLVATEAQSLTTAEYPSFLVHISNRSVDQLLLSIKDHQGTYDYQTFVPISEDSGVLKISLPRDAPPLEVGRSYQWGVAILCGEALQPDDPFIQGYVQRIQGPDLAQKST
;
A
#
# COMPACT_ATOMS: atom_id res chain seq x y z
N MET A 1 24.94 -63.00 4.20
CA MET A 1 23.47 -63.04 4.09
C MET A 1 23.08 -62.36 2.78
N ILE A 2 22.36 -63.10 1.94
CA ILE A 2 21.39 -62.68 0.91
C ILE A 2 21.85 -61.65 -0.17
N ASN A 3 22.08 -62.22 -1.36
CA ASN A 3 22.16 -61.70 -2.75
C ASN A 3 20.89 -60.89 -3.20
N PRO A 4 20.71 -60.50 -4.49
CA PRO A 4 21.40 -59.53 -5.35
C PRO A 4 20.33 -58.68 -6.13
N ILE A 5 20.64 -58.15 -7.33
CA ILE A 5 19.82 -58.01 -8.58
C ILE A 5 20.45 -56.86 -9.39
N SER A 6 21.30 -57.10 -10.40
CA SER A 6 21.00 -57.53 -11.78
C SER A 6 20.21 -56.47 -12.56
N SER A 7 20.88 -55.60 -13.32
CA SER A 7 21.23 -55.70 -14.77
C SER A 7 20.07 -55.43 -15.74
N SER A 8 20.26 -54.45 -16.63
CA SER A 8 20.17 -54.56 -18.11
C SER A 8 18.91 -53.86 -18.61
N SER A 9 18.82 -53.11 -19.71
CA SER A 9 19.71 -52.74 -20.83
C SER A 9 19.07 -51.52 -21.50
N ALA A 10 19.88 -50.67 -22.13
CA ALA A 10 19.43 -49.59 -23.00
C ALA A 10 18.73 -50.15 -24.27
N GLN A 11 17.68 -49.45 -24.72
CA GLN A 11 17.23 -49.50 -26.11
C GLN A 11 17.05 -48.07 -26.62
N THR A 12 17.78 -47.79 -27.69
CA THR A 12 17.70 -46.62 -28.55
C THR A 12 16.56 -46.80 -29.55
N SER A 13 15.77 -45.75 -29.79
CA SER A 13 15.15 -45.52 -31.10
C SER A 13 14.89 -44.03 -31.27
N TYR A 14 15.73 -43.38 -32.10
CA TYR A 14 15.38 -42.81 -33.42
C TYR A 14 14.80 -41.40 -33.37
N TYR A 15 15.61 -40.42 -33.79
CA TYR A 15 15.18 -39.06 -34.09
C TYR A 15 14.19 -39.07 -35.27
N HIS A 16 13.05 -38.40 -35.12
CA HIS A 16 12.34 -37.79 -36.23
C HIS A 16 12.13 -36.31 -35.91
N GLN A 17 12.85 -35.48 -36.65
CA GLN A 17 12.66 -34.05 -36.79
C GLN A 17 11.33 -33.81 -37.52
N SER A 18 10.40 -33.10 -36.90
CA SER A 18 9.27 -32.43 -37.57
C SER A 18 8.89 -31.19 -36.76
N ASP A 19 8.89 -30.05 -37.45
CA ASP A 19 8.64 -28.72 -36.93
C ASP A 19 7.17 -28.54 -36.51
N ASP A 20 6.91 -28.24 -35.22
CA ASP A 20 5.60 -27.68 -34.81
C ASP A 20 5.79 -26.68 -33.66
N ILE A 21 5.42 -25.44 -33.93
CA ILE A 21 5.58 -24.23 -33.09
C ILE A 21 4.46 -24.16 -32.02
N ASP A 22 4.05 -25.30 -31.47
CA ASP A 22 2.94 -25.37 -30.51
C ASP A 22 3.39 -25.61 -29.06
N ASP A 23 4.66 -25.95 -28.82
CA ASP A 23 5.15 -26.35 -27.47
C ASP A 23 5.60 -25.16 -26.58
N VAL A 24 5.67 -23.95 -27.13
CA VAL A 24 6.11 -22.75 -26.38
C VAL A 24 5.00 -22.15 -25.51
N VAL A 25 3.73 -22.53 -25.72
CA VAL A 25 2.58 -21.88 -25.07
C VAL A 25 2.18 -22.55 -23.73
N ALA A 26 2.79 -23.69 -23.36
CA ALA A 26 2.32 -24.51 -22.24
C ALA A 26 2.88 -24.17 -20.84
N HIS A 27 3.16 -22.90 -20.52
CA HIS A 27 3.62 -22.51 -19.16
C HIS A 27 2.78 -21.42 -18.45
N ILE A 28 1.56 -21.14 -18.92
CA ILE A 28 0.61 -20.33 -18.16
C ILE A 28 -0.25 -21.25 -17.30
N ALA A 29 0.26 -21.67 -16.14
CA ALA A 29 -0.49 -22.47 -15.18
C ALA A 29 -1.54 -21.59 -14.48
N THR A 30 -2.73 -21.52 -15.06
CA THR A 30 -3.93 -20.98 -14.40
C THR A 30 -4.34 -21.94 -13.28
N ALA A 31 -4.21 -21.52 -12.02
CA ALA A 31 -4.67 -22.31 -10.88
C ALA A 31 -6.21 -22.33 -10.84
N ASN A 32 -6.82 -23.37 -11.39
CA ASN A 32 -8.26 -23.62 -11.26
C ASN A 32 -8.55 -24.15 -9.85
N PHE A 33 -9.07 -23.29 -8.96
CA PHE A 33 -9.60 -23.73 -7.68
C PHE A 33 -10.94 -24.43 -7.90
N MET A 34 -10.93 -25.77 -7.88
CA MET A 34 -12.14 -26.59 -7.81
C MET A 34 -12.29 -27.13 -6.39
N PRO A 35 -13.12 -26.53 -5.53
CA PRO A 35 -13.35 -27.07 -4.20
C PRO A 35 -14.00 -28.46 -4.34
N LYS A 36 -13.45 -29.46 -3.64
CA LYS A 36 -14.12 -30.75 -3.50
C LYS A 36 -15.52 -30.52 -2.91
N ARG A 37 -16.55 -31.11 -3.51
CA ARG A 37 -17.92 -31.11 -2.96
C ARG A 37 -18.02 -32.11 -1.80
N GLU A 38 -17.22 -31.92 -0.77
CA GLU A 38 -17.37 -32.65 0.49
C GLU A 38 -17.98 -31.68 1.51
N GLY A 39 -19.25 -31.95 1.86
CA GLY A 39 -19.95 -31.44 3.05
C GLY A 39 -19.94 -29.93 3.29
N VAL A 40 -21.13 -29.31 3.28
CA VAL A 40 -21.30 -27.97 3.88
C VAL A 40 -20.83 -28.04 5.34
N PRO A 41 -19.87 -27.20 5.78
CA PRO A 41 -19.44 -27.21 7.17
C PRO A 41 -20.63 -26.90 8.07
N GLU A 42 -20.86 -27.72 9.10
CA GLU A 42 -21.99 -27.55 10.04
C GLU A 42 -21.98 -26.18 10.72
N ARG A 43 -20.81 -25.52 10.78
CA ARG A 43 -20.65 -24.15 11.23
C ARG A 43 -19.68 -23.42 10.30
N THR A 44 -20.14 -22.36 9.66
CA THR A 44 -19.28 -21.36 9.06
C THR A 44 -18.95 -20.30 10.11
N ALA A 45 -17.68 -19.91 10.23
CA ALA A 45 -17.26 -18.73 10.96
C ALA A 45 -16.61 -17.79 9.95
N GLY A 46 -16.95 -16.50 9.99
CA GLY A 46 -16.25 -15.52 9.19
C GLY A 46 -14.77 -15.47 9.60
N GLY A 47 -13.85 -15.76 8.66
CA GLY A 47 -12.40 -15.69 8.90
C GLY A 47 -11.85 -14.26 9.00
N GLY A 48 -12.70 -13.25 8.90
CA GLY A 48 -12.32 -11.85 8.99
C GLY A 48 -12.29 -11.38 10.44
N SER A 49 -11.19 -11.61 11.16
CA SER A 49 -10.90 -10.80 12.35
C SER A 49 -10.31 -9.48 11.88
N ARG A 50 -11.09 -8.41 11.96
CA ARG A 50 -10.58 -7.03 11.89
C ARG A 50 -10.72 -6.44 13.28
N ASN A 51 -9.84 -6.85 14.21
CA ASN A 51 -9.76 -6.19 15.50
C ASN A 51 -9.24 -4.76 15.28
N GLY A 52 -10.12 -3.77 15.30
CA GLY A 52 -9.79 -2.35 15.06
C GLY A 52 -8.98 -1.66 16.17
N SER A 53 -8.52 -2.40 17.18
CA SER A 53 -7.79 -1.86 18.35
C SER A 53 -6.37 -2.39 18.52
N HIS A 54 -5.92 -3.29 17.63
CA HIS A 54 -4.56 -3.84 17.64
C HIS A 54 -3.98 -3.61 16.24
N TRP A 55 -3.70 -2.35 15.91
CA TRP A 55 -2.80 -2.01 14.82
C TRP A 55 -1.40 -1.78 15.45
N CYS A 56 -0.34 -2.17 14.74
CA CYS A 56 1.02 -2.27 15.29
C CYS A 56 1.17 -3.18 16.54
N SER A 57 0.44 -4.28 16.54
CA SER A 57 0.31 -5.34 17.54
C SER A 57 1.56 -6.11 17.94
N ASN A 58 2.47 -6.25 16.99
CA ASN A 58 3.52 -7.27 16.99
C ASN A 58 4.82 -6.77 17.61
N SER A 59 4.91 -5.47 17.92
CA SER A 59 5.98 -4.90 18.70
C SER A 59 5.41 -4.42 20.04
N SER A 60 6.09 -4.76 21.15
CA SER A 60 5.76 -4.29 22.50
C SER A 60 5.79 -2.76 22.65
N HIS A 61 6.17 -2.04 21.59
CA HIS A 61 6.28 -0.59 21.52
C HIS A 61 5.07 0.10 20.88
N ASN A 62 4.29 -0.57 20.02
CA ASN A 62 3.33 0.11 19.14
C ASN A 62 1.86 -0.30 19.35
N ALA A 63 1.53 -1.12 20.36
CA ALA A 63 0.14 -1.37 20.71
C ALA A 63 -0.56 -0.06 21.12
N GLY A 64 -1.51 0.45 20.33
CA GLY A 64 -2.27 1.68 20.66
C GLY A 64 -2.04 2.96 19.79
N VAL A 65 -1.23 2.93 18.71
CA VAL A 65 -1.17 3.95 17.63
C VAL A 65 -2.42 4.22 16.73
N SER A 66 -3.33 5.11 17.14
CA SER A 66 -4.38 5.64 16.26
C SER A 66 -3.84 6.77 15.40
N LEU A 67 -4.19 6.76 14.11
CA LEU A 67 -3.87 7.81 13.14
C LEU A 67 -5.17 8.44 12.63
N VAL A 68 -5.32 9.75 12.82
CA VAL A 68 -6.54 10.48 12.47
C VAL A 68 -6.20 11.72 11.63
N PRO A 69 -6.81 11.91 10.45
CA PRO A 69 -6.68 13.14 9.69
C PRO A 69 -7.50 14.25 10.36
N LEU A 70 -6.94 15.46 10.44
CA LEU A 70 -7.64 16.64 10.97
C LEU A 70 -8.33 17.46 9.87
N VAL A 71 -8.40 16.91 8.67
CA VAL A 71 -9.16 17.45 7.53
C VAL A 71 -10.30 16.49 7.22
N ALA A 72 -11.37 17.00 6.60
CA ALA A 72 -12.47 16.14 6.14
C ALA A 72 -11.94 15.18 5.06
N THR A 73 -11.96 13.87 5.34
CA THR A 73 -11.48 12.82 4.42
C THR A 73 -12.46 12.52 3.30
N GLU A 74 -13.75 12.67 3.58
CA GLU A 74 -14.84 12.40 2.64
C GLU A 74 -15.07 13.54 1.65
N ALA A 75 -14.49 14.71 1.91
CA ALA A 75 -14.64 15.90 1.09
C ALA A 75 -13.31 16.28 0.44
N GLN A 76 -13.39 16.76 -0.80
CA GLN A 76 -12.23 17.30 -1.49
C GLN A 76 -11.78 18.61 -0.83
N SER A 77 -10.58 18.61 -0.27
CA SER A 77 -9.97 19.80 0.32
C SER A 77 -9.34 20.68 -0.77
N LEU A 78 -9.37 22.00 -0.59
CA LEU A 78 -8.76 22.96 -1.51
C LEU A 78 -7.51 23.59 -0.89
N THR A 79 -6.49 23.84 -1.71
CA THR A 79 -5.28 24.56 -1.31
C THR A 79 -4.85 25.54 -2.38
N THR A 80 -4.24 26.66 -2.01
CA THR A 80 -3.56 27.56 -2.96
C THR A 80 -2.05 27.29 -3.02
N ALA A 81 -1.52 26.51 -2.07
CA ALA A 81 -0.11 26.21 -1.94
C ALA A 81 0.37 25.15 -2.95
N GLU A 82 1.57 25.36 -3.49
CA GLU A 82 2.32 24.37 -4.30
C GLU A 82 2.73 23.16 -3.48
N TYR A 83 3.09 23.43 -2.23
CA TYR A 83 3.60 22.47 -1.26
C TYR A 83 2.71 22.53 -0.01
N PRO A 84 1.54 21.88 -0.02
CA PRO A 84 0.60 21.94 1.09
C PRO A 84 1.14 21.22 2.32
N SER A 85 0.50 21.49 3.47
CA SER A 85 0.68 20.72 4.69
C SER A 85 -0.62 20.02 5.07
N PHE A 86 -0.49 18.80 5.58
CA PHE A 86 -1.56 17.96 6.09
C PHE A 86 -1.41 17.85 7.61
N LEU A 87 -2.52 18.05 8.33
CA LEU A 87 -2.55 17.93 9.78
C LEU A 87 -3.11 16.56 10.16
N VAL A 88 -2.36 15.83 10.97
CA VAL A 88 -2.73 14.49 11.42
C VAL A 88 -2.53 14.39 12.93
N HIS A 89 -3.35 13.60 13.60
CA HIS A 89 -3.22 13.30 15.01
C HIS A 89 -2.76 11.85 15.21
N ILE A 90 -1.73 11.67 16.02
CA ILE A 90 -1.17 10.36 16.39
C ILE A 90 -1.29 10.17 17.90
N SER A 91 -1.90 9.06 18.33
CA SER A 91 -2.17 8.82 19.76
C SER A 91 -1.06 8.14 20.54
N ASN A 92 -0.02 7.59 19.91
CA ASN A 92 0.97 6.73 20.58
C ASN A 92 2.43 7.15 20.36
N ARG A 93 3.21 6.90 21.40
CA ARG A 93 4.55 7.36 21.79
C ARG A 93 5.73 6.77 21.00
N SER A 94 5.52 5.89 20.03
CA SER A 94 6.57 5.01 19.49
C SER A 94 6.60 4.94 17.96
N VAL A 95 6.33 6.04 17.27
CA VAL A 95 6.43 6.09 15.80
C VAL A 95 7.66 6.89 15.40
N ASP A 96 8.66 6.21 14.83
CA ASP A 96 9.89 6.87 14.39
C ASP A 96 9.72 7.55 13.03
N GLN A 97 8.93 6.95 12.14
CA GLN A 97 8.79 7.38 10.76
C GLN A 97 7.36 7.17 10.23
N LEU A 98 6.94 8.10 9.37
CA LEU A 98 5.73 7.98 8.55
C LEU A 98 6.13 7.84 7.09
N LEU A 99 5.27 7.19 6.31
CA LEU A 99 5.32 7.31 4.86
C LEU A 99 4.29 8.35 4.41
N LEU A 100 4.75 9.42 3.76
CA LEU A 100 3.92 10.32 2.99
C LEU A 100 3.87 9.85 1.54
N SER A 101 2.67 9.81 0.96
CA SER A 101 2.45 9.53 -0.46
C SER A 101 1.51 10.55 -1.09
N ILE A 102 1.78 10.91 -2.34
CA ILE A 102 0.93 11.72 -3.21
C ILE A 102 0.71 10.94 -4.51
N LYS A 103 -0.55 10.80 -4.89
CA LYS A 103 -0.96 10.20 -6.16
C LYS A 103 -1.72 11.22 -6.99
N ASP A 104 -1.55 11.15 -8.29
CA ASP A 104 -2.41 11.86 -9.22
C ASP A 104 -3.83 11.24 -9.29
N HIS A 105 -4.70 11.85 -10.09
CA HIS A 105 -6.04 11.34 -10.35
C HIS A 105 -6.05 9.96 -11.05
N GLN A 106 -4.97 9.56 -11.72
CA GLN A 106 -4.87 8.25 -12.36
C GLN A 106 -4.43 7.16 -11.36
N GLY A 107 -4.12 7.53 -10.12
CA GLY A 107 -3.62 6.62 -9.09
C GLY A 107 -2.12 6.34 -9.21
N THR A 108 -1.42 7.05 -10.11
CA THR A 108 0.03 6.98 -10.26
C THR A 108 0.68 7.74 -9.12
N TYR A 109 1.70 7.16 -8.50
CA TYR A 109 2.46 7.86 -7.47
C TYR A 109 3.27 8.99 -8.11
N ASP A 110 2.91 10.22 -7.78
CA ASP A 110 3.69 11.41 -8.12
C ASP A 110 4.84 11.62 -7.13
N TYR A 111 4.63 11.22 -5.87
CA TYR A 111 5.64 11.36 -4.83
C TYR A 111 5.44 10.37 -3.68
N GLN A 112 6.53 9.90 -3.08
CA GLN A 112 6.52 9.08 -1.88
C GLN A 112 7.82 9.27 -1.09
N THR A 113 7.73 9.48 0.23
CA THR A 113 8.91 9.67 1.08
C THR A 113 8.67 9.27 2.52
N PHE A 114 9.75 8.95 3.24
CA PHE A 114 9.73 8.78 4.68
C PHE A 114 9.92 10.12 5.39
N VAL A 115 9.02 10.44 6.30
CA VAL A 115 9.07 11.64 7.14
C VAL A 115 9.44 11.22 8.56
N PRO A 116 10.62 11.61 9.07
CA PRO A 116 10.99 11.34 10.44
C PRO A 116 10.11 12.14 11.39
N ILE A 117 9.69 11.53 12.49
CA ILE A 117 8.94 12.20 13.55
C ILE A 117 9.86 12.41 14.75
N SER A 118 9.95 13.66 15.22
CA SER A 118 10.68 14.01 16.45
C SER A 118 9.79 14.11 17.68
N GLU A 119 8.46 14.15 17.50
CA GLU A 119 7.50 14.29 18.59
C GLU A 119 6.70 13.00 18.81
N ASP A 120 6.76 12.50 20.03
CA ASP A 120 6.25 11.18 20.37
C ASP A 120 4.72 11.04 20.21
N SER A 121 3.91 12.11 20.22
CA SER A 121 2.45 12.02 20.10
C SER A 121 1.79 13.38 19.94
N GLY A 122 0.62 13.44 19.31
CA GLY A 122 -0.19 14.65 19.19
C GLY A 122 -0.46 15.05 17.74
N VAL A 123 -0.64 16.36 17.51
CA VAL A 123 -0.95 16.90 16.18
C VAL A 123 0.33 17.19 15.43
N LEU A 124 0.55 16.47 14.34
CA LEU A 124 1.69 16.64 13.45
C LEU A 124 1.28 17.39 12.17
N LYS A 125 2.14 18.29 11.73
CA LYS A 125 2.04 18.99 10.45
C LYS A 125 3.01 18.37 9.45
N ILE A 126 2.49 17.55 8.54
CA ILE A 126 3.26 16.88 7.50
C ILE A 126 3.21 17.75 6.25
N SER A 127 4.35 18.27 5.82
CA SER A 127 4.41 19.14 4.64
C SER A 127 4.90 18.38 3.43
N LEU A 128 4.35 18.67 2.25
CA LEU A 128 4.91 18.21 0.98
C LEU A 128 6.32 18.81 0.83
N PRO A 129 7.38 18.00 0.76
CA PRO A 129 8.76 18.50 0.67
C PRO A 129 9.02 19.23 -0.65
N ARG A 130 10.01 20.14 -0.66
CA ARG A 130 10.34 20.96 -1.84
C ARG A 130 11.04 20.20 -2.97
N ASP A 131 11.61 19.04 -2.66
CA ASP A 131 12.15 18.08 -3.62
C ASP A 131 11.07 17.24 -4.30
N ALA A 132 9.83 17.28 -3.82
CA ALA A 132 8.68 16.73 -4.54
C ALA A 132 8.25 17.64 -5.70
N PRO A 133 7.58 17.08 -6.74
CA PRO A 133 6.87 17.89 -7.72
C PRO A 133 5.81 18.78 -7.04
N PRO A 134 5.72 20.08 -7.39
CA PRO A 134 4.68 20.96 -6.85
C PRO A 134 3.31 20.53 -7.37
N LEU A 135 2.26 20.70 -6.55
CA LEU A 135 0.90 20.47 -7.03
C LEU A 135 0.53 21.48 -8.11
N GLU A 136 -0.15 21.03 -9.16
CA GLU A 136 -0.57 21.88 -10.26
C GLU A 136 -1.96 22.47 -10.04
N VAL A 137 -2.15 23.74 -10.42
CA VAL A 137 -3.45 24.41 -10.33
C VAL A 137 -4.49 23.68 -11.19
N GLY A 138 -5.67 23.46 -10.62
CA GLY A 138 -6.78 22.76 -11.25
C GLY A 138 -6.72 21.24 -11.10
N ARG A 139 -5.61 20.66 -10.62
CA ARG A 139 -5.46 19.21 -10.48
C ARG A 139 -5.77 18.71 -9.09
N SER A 140 -6.40 17.53 -9.05
CA SER A 140 -6.74 16.80 -7.83
C SER A 140 -5.73 15.69 -7.59
N TYR A 141 -5.33 15.55 -6.35
CA TYR A 141 -4.37 14.58 -5.87
C TYR A 141 -4.95 13.83 -4.68
N GLN A 142 -4.58 12.58 -4.53
CA GLN A 142 -4.82 11.81 -3.32
C GLN A 142 -3.55 11.83 -2.49
N TRP A 143 -3.65 12.30 -1.26
CA TRP A 143 -2.55 12.22 -0.29
C TRP A 143 -2.82 11.09 0.69
N GLY A 144 -1.77 10.48 1.19
CA GLY A 144 -1.86 9.39 2.16
C GLY A 144 -0.69 9.40 3.12
N VAL A 145 -0.97 9.03 4.38
CA VAL A 145 0.01 8.90 5.45
C VAL A 145 -0.14 7.53 6.08
N ALA A 146 0.94 6.75 6.09
CA ALA A 146 1.01 5.46 6.76
C ALA A 146 2.01 5.50 7.92
N ILE A 147 1.71 4.75 8.97
CA ILE A 147 2.65 4.48 10.07
C ILE A 147 3.32 3.14 9.79
N LEU A 148 4.66 3.11 9.82
CA LEU A 148 5.39 1.87 9.71
C LEU A 148 5.51 1.24 11.09
N CYS A 149 4.85 0.10 11.29
CA CYS A 149 4.94 -0.63 12.56
C CYS A 149 6.20 -1.52 12.65
N GLY A 150 6.89 -1.75 11.53
CA GLY A 150 8.11 -2.55 11.40
C GLY A 150 9.04 -2.05 10.29
N GLU A 151 9.87 -2.93 9.71
CA GLU A 151 10.88 -2.54 8.70
C GLU A 151 10.27 -2.16 7.33
N ALA A 152 9.03 -2.56 7.07
CA ALA A 152 8.32 -2.31 5.82
C ALA A 152 6.82 -2.15 6.08
N LEU A 153 6.12 -1.55 5.13
CA LEU A 153 4.66 -1.42 5.20
C LEU A 153 3.96 -2.77 5.20
N GLN A 154 3.10 -2.97 6.18
CA GLN A 154 2.24 -4.16 6.31
C GLN A 154 0.77 -3.81 6.03
N PRO A 155 -0.06 -4.79 5.60
CA PRO A 155 -1.48 -4.53 5.32
C PRO A 155 -2.30 -4.04 6.52
N ASP A 156 -1.82 -4.29 7.74
CA ASP A 156 -2.42 -3.88 9.02
C ASP A 156 -1.82 -2.61 9.61
N ASP A 157 -0.87 -1.97 8.91
CA ASP A 157 -0.32 -0.68 9.30
C ASP A 157 -1.40 0.42 9.26
N PRO A 158 -1.49 1.28 10.29
CA PRO A 158 -2.39 2.42 10.27
C PRO A 158 -2.13 3.31 9.06
N PHE A 159 -3.18 3.60 8.31
CA PHE A 159 -3.11 4.47 7.14
C PHE A 159 -4.35 5.37 7.07
N ILE A 160 -4.10 6.62 6.71
CA ILE A 160 -5.15 7.61 6.42
C ILE A 160 -4.89 8.23 5.06
N GLN A 161 -5.95 8.68 4.41
CA GLN A 161 -5.88 9.33 3.11
C GLN A 161 -6.93 10.43 2.98
N GLY A 162 -6.72 11.31 2.01
CA GLY A 162 -7.71 12.29 1.61
C GLY A 162 -7.43 12.83 0.22
N TYR A 163 -8.31 13.72 -0.23
CA TYR A 163 -8.19 14.38 -1.53
C TYR A 163 -7.86 15.86 -1.35
N VAL A 164 -6.96 16.37 -2.17
CA VAL A 164 -6.60 17.78 -2.23
C VAL A 164 -6.57 18.26 -3.68
N GLN A 165 -7.13 19.43 -3.95
CA GLN A 165 -6.99 20.11 -5.23
C GLN A 165 -6.35 21.46 -5.04
N ARG A 166 -5.33 21.76 -5.86
CA ARG A 166 -4.75 23.09 -5.89
C ARG A 166 -5.63 24.01 -6.72
N ILE A 167 -6.01 25.14 -6.17
CA ILE A 167 -6.76 26.20 -6.84
C ILE A 167 -5.89 27.45 -6.99
N GLN A 168 -6.26 28.30 -7.95
CA GLN A 168 -5.64 29.62 -8.07
C GLN A 168 -5.99 30.47 -6.84
N GLY A 169 -4.99 31.10 -6.22
CA GLY A 169 -5.23 32.07 -5.16
C GLY A 169 -5.91 33.35 -5.70
N PRO A 170 -6.61 34.11 -4.84
CA PRO A 170 -7.18 35.39 -5.26
C PRO A 170 -6.08 36.33 -5.76
N ASP A 171 -6.32 36.99 -6.89
CA ASP A 171 -5.45 38.04 -7.40
C ASP A 171 -5.58 39.28 -6.51
N LEU A 172 -4.56 39.56 -5.69
CA LEU A 172 -4.55 40.70 -4.79
C LEU A 172 -4.15 42.02 -5.48
N ALA A 173 -3.92 42.03 -6.80
CA ALA A 173 -3.49 43.21 -7.54
C ALA A 173 -4.62 44.19 -7.91
N GLN A 174 -5.88 43.95 -7.51
CA GLN A 174 -7.01 44.80 -7.89
C GLN A 174 -7.82 45.33 -6.70
N LYS A 175 -7.24 46.24 -5.91
CA LYS A 175 -7.99 47.38 -5.32
C LYS A 175 -7.07 48.39 -4.65
N SER A 176 -6.64 49.38 -5.42
CA SER A 176 -6.33 50.72 -4.92
C SER A 176 -7.14 51.67 -5.80
N THR A 177 -8.36 51.98 -5.37
CA THR A 177 -9.16 53.09 -5.91
C THR A 177 -8.98 54.27 -4.98
#